data_AF-A0A101II07-F1
#
_entry.id   AF-A0A101II07-F1
#
_cell.length_a   1.000
_cell.length_b   1.000
_cell.length_c   1.000
_cell.angle_alpha   90.00
_cell.angle_beta   90.00
_cell.angle_gamma   90.00
#
_symmetry.space_group_name_H-M   'P 1'
#
loop_
_entity.id
_entity.type
_entity.pdbx_description
1 polymer ?
#
loop_
_entity_poly.entity_id
_entity_poly.type
_entity_poly.pdbx_seq_one_letter_code
_entity_poly.pdbx_strand_id
1 'polypeptide(L)'
;MSKQGFEFEELEVAQFGMAFNGLNRDLMTAEDAEAWQPVIQAMSQFLDVLDQKLISNQAKIAEDHGDSSRAFSILLTLIAVGTQYRLEQFKPKDDAGRERRRIIVEEYIPQTGALRGKAIDLAKKYLAAPVFDSLRDAINYEILPLLDSMDYQKDPDRWMPFRVVQIANIYERLYGFRLRSADPLLVGDDQKPGLLRAIYDRKYLRFGTSGVRGRWAADFTERRAKQVVQAVCDFLNDIDVPDFVGAENLSGKKIVIGYDTRRNADRVAEWTASVCLANGFEVAFANRDTPTPALVYYLTDYLPAEDVAGLLICTASHNPPEWQGIKFNPRLGYPAPSNVTDYLAFHINELQLLDAGARTTDVEEARLSGRLKGFDPLDDYVNWIKDNGNGNARIPVDFDRIRDFFSDKMLVIDEFHGSGRGYMTRLAGEAGVRYTVIHAQRDPELTGLAYANPEEPFI
;
A
#
# COMPACT_ATOMS: atom_id res chain seq x y z
N MET A 1 24.51 -16.74 12.05
CA MET A 1 23.88 -16.02 13.17
C MET A 1 23.19 -14.81 12.59
N SER A 2 21.89 -14.64 12.83
CA SER A 2 21.18 -13.42 12.40
C SER A 2 21.89 -12.19 12.98
N LYS A 3 21.82 -11.03 12.31
CA LYS A 3 22.41 -9.79 12.86
C LYS A 3 21.80 -9.42 14.22
N GLN A 4 20.63 -9.97 14.54
CA GLN A 4 19.98 -9.93 15.85
C GLN A 4 20.17 -11.28 16.55
N GLY A 5 21.01 -11.32 17.58
CA GLY A 5 21.26 -12.51 18.40
C GLY A 5 20.06 -12.85 19.28
N PHE A 6 18.97 -13.35 18.69
CA PHE A 6 17.84 -13.87 19.45
C PHE A 6 18.20 -15.24 20.03
N GLU A 7 18.15 -15.35 21.35
CA GLU A 7 18.03 -16.64 22.02
C GLU A 7 16.58 -17.11 21.86
N PHE A 8 16.30 -17.85 20.79
CA PHE A 8 14.94 -18.20 20.38
C PHE A 8 14.13 -18.92 21.47
N GLU A 9 14.78 -19.69 22.34
CA GLU A 9 14.11 -20.40 23.44
C GLU A 9 13.54 -19.44 24.50
N GLU A 10 14.20 -18.29 24.71
CA GLU A 10 13.79 -17.24 25.64
C GLU A 10 12.78 -16.26 25.04
N LEU A 11 12.47 -16.38 23.75
CA LEU A 11 11.61 -15.43 23.04
C LEU A 11 10.17 -15.49 23.56
N GLU A 12 9.66 -14.38 24.09
CA GLU A 12 8.27 -14.29 24.54
C GLU A 12 7.31 -13.98 23.38
N VAL A 13 6.04 -14.39 23.51
CA VAL A 13 5.04 -14.25 22.43
C VAL A 13 4.89 -12.78 21.98
N ALA A 14 4.93 -11.84 22.92
CA ALA A 14 4.88 -10.41 22.63
C ALA A 14 6.04 -9.92 21.74
N GLN A 15 7.16 -10.64 21.70
CA GLN A 15 8.35 -10.29 20.92
C GLN A 15 8.34 -10.89 19.51
N PHE A 16 7.36 -11.75 19.17
CA PHE A 16 7.32 -12.43 17.88
C PHE A 16 7.26 -11.49 16.68
N GLY A 17 6.54 -10.36 16.79
CA GLY A 17 6.50 -9.36 15.71
C GLY A 17 7.88 -8.76 15.43
N MET A 18 8.63 -8.43 16.50
CA MET A 18 9.97 -7.85 16.39
C MET A 18 10.98 -8.85 15.83
N ALA A 19 10.98 -10.08 16.35
CA ALA A 19 11.87 -11.14 15.88
C ALA A 19 11.59 -11.48 14.41
N PHE A 20 10.31 -11.64 14.04
CA PHE A 20 9.94 -11.90 12.65
C PHE A 20 10.37 -10.77 11.70
N ASN A 21 10.11 -9.51 12.06
CA ASN A 21 10.50 -8.38 11.21
C ASN A 21 12.01 -8.34 10.98
N GLY A 22 12.81 -8.54 12.02
CA GLY A 22 14.27 -8.63 11.91
C GLY A 22 14.72 -9.73 10.94
N LEU A 23 14.23 -10.95 11.13
CA LEU A 23 14.56 -12.09 10.27
C LEU A 23 14.07 -11.91 8.83
N ASN A 24 12.86 -11.36 8.64
CA ASN A 24 12.28 -11.15 7.32
C ASN A 24 13.03 -10.05 6.56
N ARG A 25 13.56 -9.04 7.26
CA ARG A 25 14.41 -7.98 6.70
C ARG A 25 15.81 -8.49 6.35
N ASP A 26 16.40 -9.34 7.19
CA ASP A 26 17.64 -10.05 6.87
C ASP A 26 17.44 -10.92 5.61
N LEU A 27 16.29 -11.59 5.47
CA LEU A 27 15.99 -12.41 4.29
C LEU A 27 15.75 -11.56 3.04
N MET A 28 15.08 -10.41 3.17
CA MET A 28 14.85 -9.47 2.07
C MET A 28 16.17 -8.91 1.53
N THR A 29 17.13 -8.63 2.40
CA THR A 29 18.42 -8.00 2.05
C THR A 29 19.50 -8.98 1.61
N ALA A 30 19.39 -10.26 1.95
CA ALA A 30 20.39 -11.28 1.61
C ALA A 30 20.61 -11.44 0.09
N GLU A 31 21.86 -11.31 -0.37
CA GLU A 31 22.18 -11.29 -1.80
C GLU A 31 22.72 -12.61 -2.37
N ASP A 32 23.27 -13.46 -1.51
CA ASP A 32 23.98 -14.69 -1.84
C ASP A 32 23.74 -15.81 -0.80
N ALA A 33 24.27 -16.99 -1.08
CA ALA A 33 24.09 -18.19 -0.26
C ALA A 33 24.59 -18.02 1.17
N GLU A 34 25.73 -17.37 1.35
CA GLU A 34 26.31 -17.12 2.68
C GLU A 34 25.41 -16.22 3.52
N ALA A 35 24.72 -15.27 2.87
CA ALA A 35 23.78 -14.36 3.53
C ALA A 35 22.41 -15.02 3.82
N TRP A 36 21.78 -15.71 2.86
CA TRP A 36 20.42 -16.21 3.08
C TRP A 36 20.35 -17.53 3.85
N GLN A 37 21.33 -18.42 3.75
CA GLN A 37 21.25 -19.75 4.39
C GLN A 37 21.09 -19.65 5.92
N PRO A 38 21.89 -18.84 6.65
CA PRO A 38 21.73 -18.69 8.10
C PRO A 38 20.37 -18.08 8.48
N VAL A 39 19.84 -17.19 7.65
CA VAL A 39 18.56 -16.51 7.90
C VAL A 39 17.39 -17.47 7.68
N ILE A 40 17.43 -18.31 6.63
CA ILE A 40 16.42 -19.35 6.39
C ILE A 40 16.40 -20.34 7.55
N GLN A 41 17.58 -20.75 8.05
CA GLN A 41 17.67 -21.63 9.23
C GLN A 41 17.07 -20.96 10.47
N ALA A 42 17.42 -19.71 10.73
CA ALA A 42 16.90 -18.94 11.86
C ALA A 42 15.38 -18.73 11.77
N MET A 43 14.85 -18.43 10.58
CA MET A 43 13.40 -18.32 10.36
C MET A 43 12.69 -19.66 10.57
N SER A 44 13.31 -20.78 10.16
CA SER A 44 12.76 -22.11 10.44
C SER A 44 12.70 -22.40 11.94
N GLN A 45 13.77 -22.09 12.70
CA GLN A 45 13.79 -22.23 14.16
C GLN A 45 12.76 -21.32 14.85
N PHE A 46 12.63 -20.08 14.37
CA PHE A 46 11.59 -19.16 14.83
C PHE A 46 10.18 -19.75 14.65
N LEU A 47 9.90 -20.41 13.51
CA LEU A 47 8.62 -21.08 13.30
C LEU A 47 8.38 -22.24 14.28
N ASP A 48 9.43 -22.97 14.72
CA ASP A 48 9.29 -24.01 15.75
C ASP A 48 8.89 -23.40 17.10
N VAL A 49 9.51 -22.28 17.48
CA VAL A 49 9.17 -21.55 18.71
C VAL A 49 7.77 -20.96 18.65
N LEU A 50 7.40 -20.37 17.50
CA LEU A 50 6.05 -19.86 17.24
C LEU A 50 5.00 -20.98 17.41
N ASP A 51 5.30 -22.16 16.88
CA ASP A 51 4.44 -23.32 17.04
C ASP A 51 4.32 -23.74 18.51
N GLN A 52 5.45 -23.96 19.17
CA GLN A 52 5.49 -24.44 20.55
C GLN A 52 4.78 -23.50 21.53
N LYS A 53 5.05 -22.19 21.46
CA LYS A 53 4.56 -21.22 22.45
C LYS A 53 3.15 -20.72 22.20
N LEU A 54 2.64 -20.84 20.97
CA LEU A 54 1.34 -20.31 20.57
C LEU A 54 0.49 -21.28 19.75
N ILE A 55 0.92 -21.73 18.56
CA ILE A 55 0.03 -22.46 17.64
C ILE A 55 -0.40 -23.83 18.20
N SER A 56 0.50 -24.52 18.89
CA SER A 56 0.20 -25.77 19.60
C SER A 56 -0.63 -25.55 20.86
N ASN A 57 -0.68 -24.33 21.40
CA ASN A 57 -1.50 -23.97 22.54
C ASN A 57 -2.85 -23.40 22.06
N GLN A 58 -3.75 -24.31 21.67
CA GLN A 58 -5.03 -23.95 21.05
C GLN A 58 -5.93 -23.07 21.93
N ALA A 59 -5.78 -23.10 23.26
CA ALA A 59 -6.51 -22.20 24.16
C ALA A 59 -6.06 -20.74 23.98
N LYS A 60 -4.74 -20.49 23.87
CA LYS A 60 -4.20 -19.14 23.62
C LYS A 60 -4.69 -18.53 22.31
N ILE A 61 -4.93 -19.34 21.29
CA ILE A 61 -5.47 -18.88 20.00
C ILE A 61 -6.82 -18.16 20.19
N ALA A 62 -7.64 -18.66 21.11
CA ALA A 62 -8.97 -18.16 21.40
C ALA A 62 -8.98 -16.99 22.40
N GLU A 63 -8.07 -16.99 23.38
CA GLU A 63 -8.08 -16.04 24.49
C GLU A 63 -7.33 -14.73 24.17
N ASP A 64 -6.20 -14.83 23.46
CA ASP A 64 -5.35 -13.68 23.11
C ASP A 64 -5.45 -13.35 21.62
N HIS A 65 -6.51 -12.62 21.25
CA HIS A 65 -6.72 -12.21 19.86
C HIS A 65 -5.56 -11.38 19.29
N GLY A 66 -4.84 -10.63 20.13
CA GLY A 66 -3.76 -9.74 19.71
C GLY A 66 -2.55 -10.52 19.21
N ASP A 67 -2.08 -11.45 20.04
CA ASP A 67 -0.93 -12.30 19.73
C ASP A 67 -1.29 -13.41 18.72
N SER A 68 -2.48 -13.98 18.85
CA SER A 68 -3.03 -15.00 17.94
C SER A 68 -3.14 -14.48 16.50
N SER A 69 -3.76 -13.32 16.31
CA SER A 69 -3.85 -12.70 14.98
C SER A 69 -2.47 -12.31 14.42
N ARG A 70 -1.53 -11.87 15.27
CA ARG A 70 -0.17 -11.51 14.86
C ARG A 70 0.59 -12.73 14.35
N ALA A 71 0.50 -13.86 15.05
CA ALA A 71 1.12 -15.09 14.62
C ALA A 71 0.55 -15.60 13.30
N PHE A 72 -0.77 -15.56 13.13
CA PHE A 72 -1.37 -15.93 11.86
C PHE A 72 -0.95 -15.00 10.71
N SER A 73 -0.85 -13.68 10.99
CA SER A 73 -0.34 -12.71 10.01
C SER A 73 1.13 -12.94 9.66
N ILE A 74 1.99 -13.26 10.64
CA ILE A 74 3.38 -13.69 10.41
C ILE A 74 3.46 -14.87 9.44
N LEU A 75 2.64 -15.91 9.66
CA LEU A 75 2.60 -17.08 8.77
C LEU A 75 2.18 -16.69 7.35
N LEU A 76 1.09 -15.93 7.19
CA LEU A 76 0.61 -15.50 5.88
C LEU A 76 1.61 -14.59 5.17
N THR A 77 2.26 -13.68 5.89
CA THR A 77 3.32 -12.83 5.35
C THR A 77 4.49 -13.68 4.87
N LEU A 78 4.96 -14.64 5.67
CA LEU A 78 6.06 -15.52 5.25
C LEU A 78 5.68 -16.37 4.03
N ILE A 79 4.43 -16.85 3.95
CA ILE A 79 3.94 -17.57 2.77
C ILE A 79 3.99 -16.70 1.52
N ALA A 80 3.57 -15.43 1.64
CA ALA A 80 3.50 -14.52 0.52
C ALA A 80 4.87 -14.00 0.07
N VAL A 81 5.73 -13.56 1.01
CA VAL A 81 6.95 -12.82 0.69
C VAL A 81 8.25 -13.50 1.12
N GLY A 82 8.20 -14.65 1.80
CA GLY A 82 9.40 -15.36 2.26
C GLY A 82 10.36 -15.74 1.13
N THR A 83 9.83 -16.18 -0.01
CA THR A 83 10.59 -16.22 -1.27
C THR A 83 10.54 -14.85 -1.94
N GLN A 84 11.66 -14.11 -1.86
CA GLN A 84 11.79 -12.75 -2.39
C GLN A 84 11.59 -12.64 -3.91
N TYR A 85 10.66 -11.78 -4.34
CA TYR A 85 10.29 -11.62 -5.76
C TYR A 85 11.45 -11.14 -6.64
N ARG A 86 12.33 -10.28 -6.12
CA ARG A 86 13.53 -9.81 -6.84
C ARG A 86 14.46 -10.96 -7.26
N LEU A 87 14.51 -12.03 -6.47
CA LEU A 87 15.31 -13.23 -6.77
C LEU A 87 14.53 -14.18 -7.69
N GLU A 88 13.22 -14.33 -7.50
CA GLU A 88 12.35 -15.08 -8.44
C GLU A 88 12.46 -14.51 -9.86
N GLN A 89 12.47 -13.18 -10.00
CA GLN A 89 12.58 -12.45 -11.27
C GLN A 89 14.01 -12.17 -11.73
N PHE A 90 15.03 -12.65 -11.02
CA PHE A 90 16.41 -12.31 -11.36
C PHE A 90 16.76 -12.77 -12.78
N LYS A 91 17.10 -11.82 -13.66
CA LYS A 91 17.52 -12.08 -15.04
C LYS A 91 19.02 -11.78 -15.18
N PRO A 92 19.85 -12.77 -15.54
CA PRO A 92 21.29 -12.59 -15.67
C PRO A 92 21.64 -11.68 -16.85
N LYS A 93 22.65 -10.83 -16.70
CA LYS A 93 23.17 -9.94 -17.76
C LYS A 93 24.53 -10.39 -18.30
N ASP A 94 25.25 -11.20 -17.55
CA ASP A 94 26.60 -11.68 -17.82
C ASP A 94 26.78 -13.11 -17.26
N ASP A 95 28.00 -13.64 -17.37
CA ASP A 95 28.34 -15.02 -16.98
C ASP A 95 28.24 -15.23 -15.47
N ALA A 96 28.72 -14.25 -14.69
CA ALA A 96 28.57 -14.24 -13.23
C ALA A 96 27.09 -14.23 -12.82
N GLY A 97 26.26 -13.46 -13.52
CA GLY A 97 24.81 -13.45 -13.35
C GLY A 97 24.19 -14.81 -13.66
N ARG A 98 24.64 -15.52 -14.71
CA ARG A 98 24.11 -16.87 -15.03
C ARG A 98 24.40 -17.86 -13.91
N GLU A 99 25.60 -17.79 -13.34
CA GLU A 99 25.95 -18.58 -12.15
C GLU A 99 25.08 -18.21 -10.94
N ARG A 100 24.90 -16.92 -10.67
CA ARG A 100 23.99 -16.45 -9.62
C ARG A 100 22.56 -16.94 -9.83
N ARG A 101 22.05 -16.92 -11.06
CA ARG A 101 20.71 -17.44 -11.37
C ARG A 101 20.63 -18.94 -11.11
N ARG A 102 21.67 -19.70 -11.43
CA ARG A 102 21.74 -21.14 -11.12
C ARG A 102 21.61 -21.38 -9.62
N ILE A 103 22.42 -20.69 -8.81
CA ILE A 103 22.37 -20.78 -7.34
C ILE A 103 20.99 -20.40 -6.80
N ILE A 104 20.36 -19.33 -7.32
CA ILE A 104 19.02 -18.93 -6.91
C ILE A 104 18.00 -20.06 -7.17
N VAL A 105 18.05 -20.69 -8.34
CA VAL A 105 17.09 -21.73 -8.74
C VAL A 105 17.34 -23.06 -8.03
N GLU A 106 18.61 -23.44 -7.86
CA GLU A 106 18.99 -24.75 -7.30
C GLU A 106 18.99 -24.76 -5.76
N GLU A 107 19.28 -23.63 -5.12
CA GLU A 107 19.39 -23.55 -3.66
C GLU A 107 18.30 -22.67 -3.02
N TYR A 108 18.27 -21.39 -3.39
CA TYR A 108 17.44 -20.41 -2.67
C TYR A 108 15.94 -20.67 -2.80
N ILE A 109 15.45 -20.89 -4.02
CA ILE A 109 14.02 -21.09 -4.28
C ILE A 109 13.53 -22.38 -3.57
N PRO A 110 14.20 -23.55 -3.66
CA PRO A 110 13.80 -24.73 -2.90
C PRO A 110 13.83 -24.54 -1.38
N GLN A 111 14.87 -23.90 -0.84
CA GLN A 111 15.01 -23.71 0.61
C GLN A 111 13.92 -22.76 1.17
N THR A 112 13.69 -21.63 0.51
CA THR A 112 12.59 -20.72 0.90
C THR A 112 11.21 -21.32 0.60
N GLY A 113 11.09 -22.18 -0.42
CA GLY A 113 9.90 -22.98 -0.69
C GLY A 113 9.58 -23.96 0.44
N ALA A 114 10.58 -24.62 1.01
CA ALA A 114 10.41 -25.48 2.19
C ALA A 114 9.98 -24.69 3.43
N LEU A 115 10.58 -23.52 3.65
CA LEU A 115 10.18 -22.58 4.71
C LEU A 115 8.71 -22.15 4.54
N ARG A 116 8.29 -21.86 3.30
CA ARG A 116 6.90 -21.56 2.96
C ARG A 116 5.97 -22.74 3.23
N GLY A 117 6.38 -23.97 2.90
CA GLY A 117 5.63 -25.19 3.23
C GLY A 117 5.39 -25.33 4.73
N LYS A 118 6.44 -25.14 5.54
CA LYS A 118 6.33 -25.15 7.01
C LYS A 118 5.33 -24.09 7.52
N ALA A 119 5.38 -22.88 6.98
CA ALA A 119 4.42 -21.83 7.33
C ALA A 119 2.97 -22.17 6.93
N ILE A 120 2.77 -22.82 5.76
CA ILE A 120 1.46 -23.34 5.33
C ILE A 120 0.93 -24.37 6.33
N ASP A 121 1.75 -25.34 6.74
CA ASP A 121 1.33 -26.38 7.67
C ASP A 121 0.96 -25.82 9.05
N LEU A 122 1.74 -24.84 9.53
CA LEU A 122 1.43 -24.12 10.75
C LEU A 122 0.14 -23.27 10.63
N ALA A 123 -0.12 -22.65 9.47
CA ALA A 123 -1.35 -21.91 9.24
C ALA A 123 -2.57 -22.85 9.24
N LYS A 124 -2.44 -24.05 8.66
CA LYS A 124 -3.47 -25.10 8.72
C LYS A 124 -3.69 -25.58 10.15
N LYS A 125 -2.61 -25.80 10.92
CA LYS A 125 -2.67 -26.20 12.34
C LYS A 125 -3.36 -25.14 13.20
N TYR A 126 -3.05 -23.85 12.97
CA TYR A 126 -3.71 -22.72 13.61
C TYR A 126 -5.22 -22.71 13.33
N LEU A 127 -5.60 -22.82 12.06
CA LEU A 127 -7.02 -22.87 11.64
C LEU A 127 -7.72 -24.16 12.11
N ALA A 128 -6.96 -25.15 12.59
CA ALA A 128 -7.50 -26.36 13.16
C ALA A 128 -7.85 -26.27 14.64
N ALA A 129 -7.59 -25.13 15.29
CA ALA A 129 -7.95 -24.91 16.69
C ALA A 129 -9.47 -24.96 16.93
N PRO A 130 -9.95 -25.42 18.10
CA PRO A 130 -11.37 -25.58 18.40
C PRO A 130 -12.21 -24.30 18.28
N VAL A 131 -11.59 -23.13 18.48
CA VAL A 131 -12.28 -21.83 18.29
C VAL A 131 -12.86 -21.68 16.88
N PHE A 132 -12.32 -22.38 15.89
CA PHE A 132 -12.79 -22.37 14.51
C PHE A 132 -13.80 -23.50 14.17
N ASP A 133 -14.24 -24.30 15.14
CA ASP A 133 -15.11 -25.46 14.88
C ASP A 133 -16.44 -25.08 14.21
N SER A 134 -17.03 -23.95 14.61
CA SER A 134 -18.25 -23.41 13.99
C SER A 134 -18.06 -23.03 12.51
N LEU A 135 -16.82 -22.89 12.04
CA LEU A 135 -16.45 -22.52 10.67
C LEU A 135 -15.69 -23.63 9.93
N ARG A 136 -15.60 -24.83 10.51
CA ARG A 136 -14.71 -25.90 10.04
C ARG A 136 -14.90 -26.24 8.57
N ASP A 137 -16.14 -26.44 8.15
CA ASP A 137 -16.46 -26.78 6.76
C ASP A 137 -16.07 -25.64 5.81
N ALA A 138 -16.42 -24.40 6.15
CA ALA A 138 -16.07 -23.23 5.35
C ALA A 138 -14.55 -23.07 5.21
N ILE A 139 -13.79 -23.29 6.28
CA ILE A 139 -12.32 -23.30 6.25
C ILE A 139 -11.79 -24.40 5.32
N ASN A 140 -12.30 -25.62 5.46
CA ASN A 140 -11.87 -26.76 4.66
C ASN A 140 -12.11 -26.56 3.15
N TYR A 141 -13.24 -25.96 2.77
CA TYR A 141 -13.60 -25.78 1.36
C TYR A 141 -13.12 -24.47 0.74
N GLU A 142 -12.94 -23.40 1.53
CA GLU A 142 -12.67 -22.06 0.99
C GLU A 142 -11.32 -21.48 1.42
N ILE A 143 -10.67 -21.99 2.47
CA ILE A 143 -9.38 -21.45 2.96
C ILE A 143 -8.23 -22.41 2.71
N LEU A 144 -8.34 -23.68 3.11
CA LEU A 144 -7.25 -24.65 2.94
C LEU A 144 -6.82 -24.81 1.48
N PRO A 145 -7.73 -24.83 0.48
CA PRO A 145 -7.32 -24.88 -0.93
C PRO A 145 -6.49 -23.67 -1.36
N LEU A 146 -6.72 -22.48 -0.78
CA LEU A 146 -5.92 -21.29 -1.07
C LEU A 146 -4.51 -21.42 -0.48
N LEU A 147 -4.38 -21.93 0.74
CA LEU A 147 -3.08 -22.24 1.35
C LEU A 147 -2.32 -23.28 0.52
N ASP A 148 -3.00 -24.38 0.18
CA ASP A 148 -2.46 -25.45 -0.67
C ASP A 148 -2.04 -24.96 -2.05
N SER A 149 -2.71 -23.94 -2.57
CA SER A 149 -2.39 -23.32 -3.85
C SER A 149 -1.03 -22.61 -3.83
N MET A 150 -0.45 -22.32 -2.67
CA MET A 150 0.84 -21.61 -2.56
C MET A 150 2.02 -22.55 -2.26
N ASP A 151 1.77 -23.86 -2.18
CA ASP A 151 2.81 -24.85 -1.95
C ASP A 151 3.79 -24.90 -3.14
N TYR A 152 5.06 -24.63 -2.85
CA TYR A 152 6.13 -24.64 -3.84
C TYR A 152 6.29 -26.00 -4.52
N GLN A 153 6.08 -27.11 -3.79
CA GLN A 153 6.26 -28.45 -4.33
C GLN A 153 5.18 -28.82 -5.34
N LYS A 154 4.00 -28.18 -5.26
CA LYS A 154 2.90 -28.40 -6.21
C LYS A 154 3.06 -27.56 -7.46
N ASP A 155 3.49 -26.31 -7.31
CA ASP A 155 3.62 -25.37 -8.42
C ASP A 155 4.67 -24.28 -8.12
N PRO A 156 5.90 -24.43 -8.62
CA PRO A 156 6.99 -23.49 -8.36
C PRO A 156 6.82 -22.15 -9.08
N ASP A 157 5.94 -22.06 -10.08
CA ASP A 157 5.73 -20.86 -10.89
C ASP A 157 4.74 -19.87 -10.25
N ARG A 158 4.24 -20.18 -9.06
CA ARG A 158 3.38 -19.29 -8.26
C ARG A 158 4.21 -18.28 -7.49
N TRP A 159 4.70 -17.30 -8.22
CA TRP A 159 5.55 -16.22 -7.72
C TRP A 159 4.82 -15.29 -6.75
N MET A 160 5.57 -14.42 -6.09
CA MET A 160 5.08 -13.51 -5.04
C MET A 160 3.74 -12.82 -5.40
N PRO A 161 3.50 -12.26 -6.61
CA PRO A 161 2.24 -11.59 -6.91
C PRO A 161 1.02 -12.50 -6.77
N PHE A 162 1.12 -13.76 -7.19
CA PHE A 162 0.06 -14.75 -7.01
C PHE A 162 -0.17 -15.01 -5.51
N ARG A 163 0.91 -15.24 -4.75
CA ARG A 163 0.83 -15.56 -3.32
C ARG A 163 0.24 -14.42 -2.50
N VAL A 164 0.63 -13.17 -2.80
CA VAL A 164 0.05 -11.96 -2.19
C VAL A 164 -1.45 -11.85 -2.45
N VAL A 165 -1.90 -12.17 -3.67
CA VAL A 165 -3.34 -12.20 -3.99
C VAL A 165 -4.06 -13.29 -3.19
N GLN A 166 -3.47 -14.49 -3.07
CA GLN A 166 -4.11 -15.57 -2.32
C GLN A 166 -4.20 -15.30 -0.82
N ILE A 167 -3.16 -14.74 -0.19
CA ILE A 167 -3.27 -14.37 1.23
C ILE A 167 -4.31 -13.27 1.45
N ALA A 168 -4.45 -12.33 0.52
CA ALA A 168 -5.51 -11.31 0.57
C ALA A 168 -6.90 -11.97 0.51
N ASN A 169 -7.09 -12.96 -0.38
CA ASN A 169 -8.33 -13.74 -0.45
C ASN A 169 -8.63 -14.48 0.86
N ILE A 170 -7.59 -15.02 1.53
CA ILE A 170 -7.73 -15.68 2.84
C ILE A 170 -8.23 -14.68 3.89
N TYR A 171 -7.61 -13.50 4.00
CA TYR A 171 -8.07 -12.45 4.93
C TYR A 171 -9.53 -12.05 4.69
N GLU A 172 -9.91 -11.81 3.43
CA GLU A 172 -11.28 -11.42 3.06
C GLU A 172 -12.31 -12.52 3.39
N ARG A 173 -12.01 -13.78 3.05
CA ARG A 173 -12.92 -14.91 3.30
C ARG A 173 -13.09 -15.16 4.80
N LEU A 174 -11.99 -15.19 5.56
CA LEU A 174 -12.04 -15.35 7.01
C LEU A 174 -12.86 -14.23 7.65
N TYR A 175 -12.64 -12.98 7.27
CA TYR A 175 -13.44 -11.88 7.80
C TYR A 175 -14.91 -12.01 7.41
N GLY A 176 -15.21 -12.45 6.19
CA GLY A 176 -16.57 -12.73 5.72
C GLY A 176 -17.29 -13.84 6.48
N PHE A 177 -16.56 -14.80 7.04
CA PHE A 177 -17.13 -15.88 7.86
C PHE A 177 -17.76 -15.40 9.17
N ARG A 178 -17.54 -14.15 9.59
CA ARG A 178 -18.27 -13.54 10.71
C ARG A 178 -19.79 -13.54 10.53
N LEU A 179 -20.27 -13.64 9.28
CA LEU A 179 -21.69 -13.74 8.96
C LEU A 179 -22.22 -15.18 9.04
N ARG A 180 -21.34 -16.17 9.27
CA ARG A 180 -21.64 -17.61 9.26
C ARG A 180 -21.42 -18.26 10.63
N SER A 181 -20.98 -17.50 11.62
CA SER A 181 -20.81 -17.96 12.99
C SER A 181 -21.46 -16.96 13.94
N ALA A 182 -21.94 -17.46 15.08
CA ALA A 182 -22.41 -16.66 16.21
C ALA A 182 -21.47 -16.77 17.41
N ASP A 183 -20.30 -17.39 17.24
CA ASP A 183 -19.32 -17.55 18.31
C ASP A 183 -18.74 -16.18 18.71
N PRO A 184 -18.92 -15.75 19.97
CA PRO A 184 -18.46 -14.44 20.43
C PRO A 184 -16.92 -14.31 20.40
N LEU A 185 -16.16 -15.40 20.48
CA LEU A 185 -14.69 -15.34 20.35
C LEU A 185 -14.28 -15.00 18.92
N LEU A 186 -15.00 -15.51 17.91
CA LEU A 186 -14.71 -15.26 16.51
C LEU A 186 -15.24 -13.91 16.02
N VAL A 187 -16.49 -13.58 16.37
CA VAL A 187 -17.20 -12.40 15.86
C VAL A 187 -16.96 -11.17 16.73
N GLY A 188 -16.81 -11.35 18.04
CA GLY A 188 -16.73 -10.27 19.01
C GLY A 188 -18.09 -9.72 19.40
N ASP A 189 -18.04 -8.62 20.15
CA ASP A 189 -19.20 -7.85 20.61
C ASP A 189 -18.95 -6.34 20.48
N ASP A 190 -19.86 -5.54 21.02
CA ASP A 190 -19.78 -4.07 20.98
C ASP A 190 -18.56 -3.49 21.72
N GLN A 191 -17.92 -4.25 22.61
CA GLN A 191 -16.78 -3.81 23.41
C GLN A 191 -15.44 -4.37 22.94
N LYS A 192 -15.42 -5.60 22.41
CA LYS A 192 -14.18 -6.28 21.99
C LYS A 192 -14.31 -6.89 20.59
N PRO A 193 -13.40 -6.56 19.65
CA PRO A 193 -13.37 -7.21 18.35
C PRO A 193 -13.04 -8.70 18.48
N GLY A 194 -13.77 -9.53 17.73
CA GLY A 194 -13.52 -10.96 17.65
C GLY A 194 -12.23 -11.29 16.90
N LEU A 195 -11.78 -12.53 17.02
CA LEU A 195 -10.56 -13.02 16.40
C LEU A 195 -10.53 -12.80 14.88
N LEU A 196 -11.66 -12.96 14.18
CA LEU A 196 -11.73 -12.74 12.73
C LEU A 196 -11.47 -11.29 12.35
N ARG A 197 -11.93 -10.33 13.17
CA ARG A 197 -11.63 -8.91 12.98
C ARG A 197 -10.15 -8.62 13.29
N ALA A 198 -9.62 -9.18 14.37
CA ALA A 198 -8.20 -9.03 14.72
C ALA A 198 -7.27 -9.55 13.62
N ILE A 199 -7.58 -10.72 13.03
CA ILE A 199 -6.87 -11.26 11.86
C ILE A 199 -6.96 -10.29 10.68
N TYR A 200 -8.15 -9.80 10.37
CA TYR A 200 -8.36 -8.87 9.26
C TYR A 200 -7.62 -7.54 9.44
N ASP A 201 -7.50 -7.06 10.68
CA ASP A 201 -6.80 -5.82 11.01
C ASP A 201 -5.28 -5.92 10.79
N ARG A 202 -4.72 -7.13 10.69
CA ARG A 202 -3.32 -7.41 10.35
C ARG A 202 -3.11 -7.91 8.92
N LYS A 203 -4.09 -7.67 8.04
CA LYS A 203 -3.99 -7.97 6.61
C LYS A 203 -2.78 -7.29 5.98
N TYR A 204 -1.95 -8.08 5.31
CA TYR A 204 -0.84 -7.59 4.50
C TYR A 204 -1.36 -6.63 3.42
N LEU A 205 -0.94 -5.37 3.49
CA LEU A 205 -1.39 -4.34 2.56
C LEU A 205 -0.56 -4.41 1.27
N ARG A 206 -1.23 -4.66 0.15
CA ARG A 206 -0.61 -4.50 -1.16
C ARG A 206 -0.48 -3.00 -1.47
N PHE A 207 0.75 -2.55 -1.68
CA PHE A 207 1.00 -1.26 -2.31
C PHE A 207 0.98 -1.47 -3.83
N GLY A 208 -0.16 -1.16 -4.47
CA GLY A 208 -0.27 -1.30 -5.92
C GLY A 208 0.52 -0.22 -6.66
N THR A 209 0.50 -0.26 -7.99
CA THR A 209 1.06 0.79 -8.86
C THR A 209 0.47 2.19 -8.58
N SER A 210 -0.63 2.25 -7.84
CA SER A 210 -1.35 3.46 -7.48
C SER A 210 -1.64 3.53 -5.98
N GLY A 211 -0.73 3.03 -5.13
CA GLY A 211 -0.84 3.19 -3.68
C GLY A 211 -1.61 2.09 -2.94
N VAL A 212 -1.98 2.40 -1.69
CA VAL A 212 -2.83 1.57 -0.85
C VAL A 212 -4.27 2.06 -0.95
N ARG A 213 -5.22 1.13 -1.10
CA ARG A 213 -6.66 1.42 -1.11
C ARG A 213 -7.40 0.49 -0.18
N GLY A 214 -8.50 0.96 0.38
CA GLY A 214 -9.38 0.15 1.22
C GLY A 214 -10.73 0.82 1.43
N ARG A 215 -11.71 0.03 1.86
CA ARG A 215 -13.00 0.54 2.30
C ARG A 215 -12.83 1.33 3.60
N TRP A 216 -13.38 2.53 3.66
CA TRP A 216 -13.34 3.42 4.82
C TRP A 216 -13.85 2.70 6.08
N ALA A 217 -13.17 2.90 7.21
CA ALA A 217 -13.46 2.30 8.51
C ALA A 217 -13.39 0.76 8.58
N ALA A 218 -13.34 0.05 7.45
CA ALA A 218 -13.07 -1.38 7.38
C ALA A 218 -11.58 -1.64 7.15
N ASP A 219 -11.11 -1.42 5.92
CA ASP A 219 -9.72 -1.61 5.52
C ASP A 219 -8.87 -0.34 5.66
N PHE A 220 -9.49 0.82 5.53
CA PHE A 220 -8.82 2.11 5.54
C PHE A 220 -9.20 2.86 6.81
N THR A 221 -8.35 2.75 7.83
CA THR A 221 -8.49 3.42 9.12
C THR A 221 -7.44 4.52 9.27
N GLU A 222 -7.63 5.44 10.20
CA GLU A 222 -6.66 6.49 10.51
C GLU A 222 -5.26 5.92 10.79
N ARG A 223 -5.21 4.85 11.59
CA ARG A 223 -3.95 4.18 11.93
C ARG A 223 -3.24 3.65 10.70
N ARG A 224 -3.96 2.95 9.81
CA ARG A 224 -3.38 2.40 8.58
C ARG A 224 -2.96 3.51 7.62
N ALA A 225 -3.76 4.56 7.47
CA ALA A 225 -3.39 5.74 6.67
C ALA A 225 -2.07 6.34 7.17
N LYS A 226 -1.95 6.55 8.48
CA LYS A 226 -0.74 7.08 9.10
C LYS A 226 0.47 6.14 8.95
N GLN A 227 0.30 4.82 9.06
CA GLN A 227 1.36 3.84 8.81
C GLN A 227 1.85 3.86 7.35
N VAL A 228 0.94 4.01 6.38
CA VAL A 228 1.31 4.18 4.97
C VAL A 228 2.21 5.40 4.79
N VAL A 229 1.83 6.53 5.38
CA VAL A 229 2.60 7.78 5.26
C VAL A 229 3.92 7.70 6.03
N GLN A 230 3.92 7.04 7.20
CA GLN A 230 5.14 6.80 7.97
C GLN A 230 6.15 6.00 7.14
N ALA A 231 5.71 4.92 6.49
CA ALA A 231 6.58 4.12 5.65
C ALA A 231 7.14 4.90 4.45
N VAL A 232 6.34 5.78 3.85
CA VAL A 232 6.82 6.70 2.80
C VAL A 232 7.83 7.70 3.36
N CYS A 233 7.61 8.25 4.55
CA CYS A 233 8.54 9.18 5.18
C CYS A 233 9.87 8.51 5.53
N ASP A 234 9.84 7.28 6.06
CA ASP A 234 11.05 6.52 6.37
C ASP A 234 11.82 6.16 5.09
N PHE A 235 11.13 5.81 3.99
CA PHE A 235 11.74 5.66 2.66
C PHE A 235 12.40 6.95 2.16
N LEU A 236 11.70 8.09 2.24
CA LEU A 236 12.22 9.38 1.78
C LEU A 236 13.37 9.93 2.65
N ASN A 237 13.43 9.52 3.92
CA ASN A 237 14.54 9.83 4.81
C ASN A 237 15.69 8.82 4.72
N ASP A 238 15.57 7.79 3.87
CA ASP A 238 16.55 6.71 3.71
C ASP A 238 16.84 5.95 5.02
N ILE A 239 15.80 5.71 5.83
CA ILE A 239 15.89 5.01 7.11
C ILE A 239 15.78 3.51 6.86
N ASP A 240 16.91 2.81 6.98
CA ASP A 240 17.02 1.36 6.79
C ASP A 240 16.43 0.91 5.44
N VAL A 241 16.68 1.66 4.36
CA VAL A 241 16.27 1.26 3.01
C VAL A 241 17.42 0.46 2.36
N PRO A 242 17.17 -0.76 1.86
CA PRO A 242 18.20 -1.51 1.15
C PRO A 242 18.60 -0.84 -0.17
N ASP A 243 19.90 -0.88 -0.49
CA ASP A 243 20.47 -0.26 -1.71
C ASP A 243 19.73 -0.62 -3.00
N PHE A 244 19.27 -1.87 -3.14
CA PHE A 244 18.56 -2.32 -4.35
C PHE A 244 17.18 -1.65 -4.55
N VAL A 245 16.62 -1.05 -3.51
CA VAL A 245 15.37 -0.28 -3.61
C VAL A 245 15.65 1.09 -4.26
N GLY A 246 16.83 1.65 -4.04
CA GLY A 246 17.27 2.91 -4.65
C GLY A 246 16.59 4.14 -4.07
N ALA A 247 16.56 4.27 -2.74
CA ALA A 247 16.13 5.50 -2.08
C ALA A 247 17.14 6.64 -2.31
N GLU A 248 16.62 7.86 -2.32
CA GLU A 248 17.41 9.09 -2.21
C GLU A 248 17.04 9.71 -0.87
N ASN A 249 18.05 10.12 -0.07
CA ASN A 249 17.78 10.85 1.16
C ASN A 249 17.30 12.28 0.82
N LEU A 250 16.01 12.50 1.03
CA LEU A 250 15.28 13.72 0.74
C LEU A 250 14.82 14.43 2.02
N SER A 251 15.46 14.14 3.15
CA SER A 251 15.17 14.74 4.45
C SER A 251 15.12 16.27 4.38
N GLY A 252 14.13 16.88 5.03
CA GLY A 252 13.96 18.33 5.08
C GLY A 252 13.37 18.97 3.82
N LYS A 253 13.18 18.22 2.73
CA LYS A 253 12.56 18.72 1.50
C LYS A 253 11.03 18.79 1.61
N LYS A 254 10.39 19.28 0.56
CA LYS A 254 8.95 19.51 0.47
C LYS A 254 8.21 18.30 -0.10
N ILE A 255 7.17 17.85 0.59
CA ILE A 255 6.21 16.88 0.06
C ILE A 255 4.97 17.64 -0.42
N VAL A 256 4.56 17.39 -1.67
CA VAL A 256 3.29 17.87 -2.19
C VAL A 256 2.19 16.92 -1.74
N ILE A 257 1.09 17.45 -1.20
CA ILE A 257 -0.07 16.69 -0.76
C ILE A 257 -1.30 17.22 -1.47
N GLY A 258 -2.04 16.32 -2.11
CA GLY A 258 -3.34 16.63 -2.70
C GLY A 258 -4.37 15.53 -2.42
N TYR A 259 -5.63 15.83 -2.73
CA TYR A 259 -6.75 14.93 -2.47
C TYR A 259 -7.85 15.05 -3.53
N ASP A 260 -8.72 14.05 -3.62
CA ASP A 260 -9.88 14.06 -4.51
C ASP A 260 -11.18 14.50 -3.81
N THR A 261 -12.32 14.38 -4.48
CA THR A 261 -13.60 14.91 -3.99
C THR A 261 -14.31 14.01 -2.97
N ARG A 262 -13.73 12.86 -2.60
CA ARG A 262 -14.34 11.90 -1.67
C ARG A 262 -14.58 12.53 -0.30
N ARG A 263 -15.53 11.94 0.44
CA ARG A 263 -16.05 12.47 1.72
C ARG A 263 -14.96 12.79 2.74
N ASN A 264 -13.93 11.95 2.83
CA ASN A 264 -12.87 12.05 3.84
C ASN A 264 -11.48 12.31 3.25
N ALA A 265 -11.37 12.71 1.97
CA ALA A 265 -10.08 12.85 1.31
C ALA A 265 -9.24 14.02 1.88
N ASP A 266 -9.92 15.11 2.22
CA ASP A 266 -9.39 16.25 2.98
C ASP A 266 -8.83 15.81 4.35
N ARG A 267 -9.61 15.06 5.12
CA ARG A 267 -9.18 14.52 6.43
C ARG A 267 -7.96 13.60 6.32
N VAL A 268 -7.91 12.75 5.29
CA VAL A 268 -6.75 11.89 5.04
C VAL A 268 -5.52 12.72 4.62
N ALA A 269 -5.71 13.79 3.87
CA ALA A 269 -4.63 14.72 3.54
C ALA A 269 -4.07 15.40 4.79
N GLU A 270 -4.91 15.77 5.76
CA GLU A 270 -4.45 16.32 7.05
C GLU A 270 -3.65 15.30 7.87
N TRP A 271 -4.12 14.04 7.96
CA TRP A 271 -3.34 12.97 8.59
C TRP A 271 -1.99 12.77 7.92
N THR A 272 -1.98 12.84 6.59
CA THR A 272 -0.77 12.73 5.77
C THR A 272 0.20 13.87 6.08
N ALA A 273 -0.29 15.12 6.09
CA ALA A 273 0.50 16.29 6.43
C ALA A 273 1.10 16.20 7.84
N SER A 274 0.29 15.83 8.84
CA SER A 274 0.73 15.63 10.22
C SER A 274 1.91 14.66 10.30
N VAL A 275 1.85 13.53 9.59
CA VAL A 275 2.96 12.55 9.60
C VAL A 275 4.18 13.10 8.88
N CYS A 276 4.04 13.66 7.68
CA CYS A 276 5.17 14.25 6.93
C CYS A 276 5.90 15.34 7.74
N LEU A 277 5.15 16.24 8.36
CA LEU A 277 5.70 17.32 9.19
C LEU A 277 6.44 16.79 10.42
N ALA A 278 5.89 15.78 11.11
CA ALA A 278 6.55 15.15 12.26
C ALA A 278 7.82 14.37 11.89
N ASN A 279 7.94 14.01 10.61
CA ASN A 279 9.09 13.35 10.03
C ASN A 279 10.14 14.32 9.46
N GLY A 280 9.96 15.63 9.66
CA GLY A 280 10.95 16.65 9.31
C GLY A 280 10.78 17.26 7.91
N PHE A 281 9.75 16.89 7.14
CA PHE A 281 9.48 17.48 5.84
C PHE A 281 8.76 18.84 5.95
N GLU A 282 8.86 19.65 4.90
CA GLU A 282 7.90 20.72 4.60
C GLU A 282 6.72 20.17 3.78
N VAL A 283 5.57 20.84 3.81
CA VAL A 283 4.37 20.42 3.08
C VAL A 283 3.85 21.53 2.18
N ALA A 284 3.73 21.25 0.89
CA ALA A 284 2.85 21.99 -0.02
C ALA A 284 1.48 21.29 -0.04
N PHE A 285 0.44 21.96 0.42
CA PHE A 285 -0.89 21.38 0.62
C PHE A 285 -1.89 21.97 -0.38
N ALA A 286 -2.57 21.12 -1.16
CA ALA A 286 -3.59 21.60 -2.08
C ALA A 286 -4.78 22.17 -1.30
N ASN A 287 -5.20 23.40 -1.60
CA ASN A 287 -6.30 24.10 -0.91
C ASN A 287 -7.69 23.63 -1.39
N ARG A 288 -7.73 22.79 -2.41
CA ARG A 288 -8.95 22.22 -2.99
C ARG A 288 -8.66 20.84 -3.56
N ASP A 289 -9.73 20.11 -3.87
CA ASP A 289 -9.60 18.88 -4.65
C ASP A 289 -8.86 19.17 -5.97
N THR A 290 -7.83 18.39 -6.23
CA THR A 290 -6.88 18.65 -7.31
C THR A 290 -6.61 17.36 -8.09
N PRO A 291 -6.69 17.37 -9.44
CA PRO A 291 -6.47 16.18 -10.22
C PRO A 291 -4.99 15.79 -10.17
N THR A 292 -4.72 14.48 -10.17
CA THR A 292 -3.36 13.92 -10.17
C THR A 292 -2.40 14.59 -11.16
N PRO A 293 -2.75 14.85 -12.44
CA PRO A 293 -1.82 15.51 -13.36
C PRO A 293 -1.49 16.96 -12.99
N ALA A 294 -2.40 17.72 -12.37
CA ALA A 294 -2.11 19.07 -11.90
C ALA A 294 -1.18 19.05 -10.66
N LEU A 295 -1.32 18.04 -9.79
CA LEU A 295 -0.38 17.81 -8.68
C LEU A 295 1.01 17.42 -9.18
N VAL A 296 1.09 16.58 -10.21
CA VAL A 296 2.37 16.21 -10.84
C VAL A 296 3.02 17.43 -11.46
N TYR A 297 2.28 18.23 -12.24
CA TYR A 297 2.77 19.53 -12.74
C TYR A 297 3.32 20.41 -11.62
N TYR A 298 2.57 20.57 -10.53
CA TYR A 298 3.00 21.41 -9.42
C TYR A 298 4.32 20.89 -8.81
N LEU A 299 4.46 19.57 -8.68
CA LEU A 299 5.68 18.92 -8.20
C LEU A 299 6.87 19.09 -9.16
N THR A 300 6.67 18.92 -10.47
CA THR A 300 7.79 18.74 -11.44
C THR A 300 8.16 19.98 -12.23
N ASP A 301 7.23 20.92 -12.42
CA ASP A 301 7.39 22.07 -13.30
C ASP A 301 7.24 23.41 -12.57
N TYR A 302 6.44 23.45 -11.51
CA TYR A 302 6.21 24.68 -10.73
C TYR A 302 7.23 24.85 -9.60
N LEU A 303 7.47 23.79 -8.82
CA LEU A 303 8.44 23.81 -7.72
C LEU A 303 9.88 23.56 -8.22
N PRO A 304 10.91 24.14 -7.58
CA PRO A 304 12.30 23.80 -7.85
C PRO A 304 12.57 22.30 -7.60
N ALA A 305 13.25 21.65 -8.54
CA ALA A 305 13.47 20.20 -8.50
C ALA A 305 14.34 19.74 -7.31
N GLU A 306 15.19 20.63 -6.80
CA GLU A 306 16.03 20.45 -5.62
C GLU A 306 15.25 20.51 -4.30
N ASP A 307 14.09 21.16 -4.28
CA ASP A 307 13.29 21.41 -3.07
C ASP A 307 12.28 20.31 -2.76
N VAL A 308 12.05 19.37 -3.68
CA VAL A 308 10.95 18.41 -3.60
C VAL A 308 11.39 17.00 -3.23
N ALA A 309 10.63 16.35 -2.35
CA ALA A 309 10.80 14.96 -1.94
C ALA A 309 9.86 14.00 -2.70
N GLY A 310 8.64 14.44 -3.01
CA GLY A 310 7.65 13.60 -3.68
C GLY A 310 6.23 14.12 -3.52
N LEU A 311 5.28 13.31 -3.96
CA LEU A 311 3.85 13.62 -4.00
C LEU A 311 3.04 12.50 -3.35
N LEU A 312 2.19 12.88 -2.37
CA LEU A 312 1.19 12.02 -1.77
C LEU A 312 -0.22 12.46 -2.21
N ILE A 313 -1.01 11.51 -2.69
CA ILE A 313 -2.33 11.78 -3.26
C ILE A 313 -3.38 10.96 -2.50
N CYS A 314 -4.26 11.63 -1.78
CA CYS A 314 -5.34 11.00 -1.00
C CYS A 314 -6.54 10.76 -1.90
N THR A 315 -6.59 9.57 -2.52
CA THR A 315 -7.60 9.20 -3.51
C THR A 315 -7.66 7.69 -3.71
N ALA A 316 -8.86 7.17 -3.94
CA ALA A 316 -9.07 5.81 -4.47
C ALA A 316 -9.45 5.80 -5.97
N SER A 317 -9.18 6.88 -6.71
CA SER A 317 -9.42 6.97 -8.16
C SER A 317 -10.90 6.73 -8.51
N HIS A 318 -11.22 5.73 -9.34
CA HIS A 318 -12.59 5.38 -9.75
C HIS A 318 -13.29 4.36 -8.82
N ASN A 319 -12.68 3.96 -7.70
CA ASN A 319 -13.33 3.04 -6.76
C ASN A 319 -14.67 3.61 -6.23
N PRO A 320 -15.60 2.78 -5.73
CA PRO A 320 -16.85 3.25 -5.13
C PRO A 320 -16.65 4.34 -4.05
N PRO A 321 -17.66 5.18 -3.75
CA PRO A 321 -17.58 6.28 -2.77
C PRO A 321 -17.05 5.91 -1.39
N GLU A 322 -17.36 4.70 -0.90
CA GLU A 322 -16.94 4.20 0.41
C GLU A 322 -15.45 3.80 0.48
N TRP A 323 -14.72 3.90 -0.63
CA TRP A 323 -13.28 3.61 -0.67
C TRP A 323 -12.43 4.85 -0.46
N GLN A 324 -11.27 4.64 0.13
CA GLN A 324 -10.22 5.65 0.24
C GLN A 324 -8.84 5.03 -0.01
N GLY A 325 -7.85 5.86 -0.33
CA GLY A 325 -6.49 5.43 -0.56
C GLY A 325 -5.46 6.56 -0.47
N ILE A 326 -4.19 6.16 -0.47
CA ILE A 326 -3.04 7.06 -0.53
C ILE A 326 -2.11 6.53 -1.62
N LYS A 327 -1.83 7.37 -2.63
CA LYS A 327 -0.81 7.13 -3.65
C LYS A 327 0.47 7.86 -3.28
N PHE A 328 1.61 7.30 -3.70
CA PHE A 328 2.92 7.95 -3.62
C PHE A 328 3.57 7.97 -5.00
N ASN A 329 4.01 9.16 -5.40
CA ASN A 329 4.87 9.37 -6.57
C ASN A 329 6.20 9.96 -6.07
N PRO A 330 7.37 9.41 -6.48
CA PRO A 330 8.66 10.03 -6.21
C PRO A 330 8.78 11.44 -6.80
N ARG A 331 9.82 12.20 -6.44
CA ARG A 331 10.01 13.60 -6.84
C ARG A 331 9.96 13.89 -8.35
N LEU A 332 10.16 12.89 -9.19
CA LEU A 332 10.04 13.01 -10.66
C LEU A 332 8.58 12.90 -11.17
N GLY A 333 7.61 12.70 -10.28
CA GLY A 333 6.18 12.74 -10.59
C GLY A 333 5.59 11.46 -11.20
N TYR A 334 6.41 10.49 -11.62
CA TYR A 334 5.95 9.19 -12.13
C TYR A 334 5.41 8.29 -11.00
N PRO A 335 4.56 7.29 -11.29
CA PRO A 335 4.22 6.25 -10.33
C PRO A 335 5.47 5.54 -9.81
N ALA A 336 5.49 5.22 -8.51
CA ALA A 336 6.61 4.51 -7.90
C ALA A 336 6.86 3.15 -8.61
N PRO A 337 8.13 2.80 -8.90
CA PRO A 337 8.47 1.52 -9.52
C PRO A 337 8.22 0.35 -8.55
N SER A 338 8.12 -0.86 -9.08
CA SER A 338 7.69 -2.04 -8.30
C SER A 338 8.61 -2.36 -7.11
N ASN A 339 9.93 -2.16 -7.25
CA ASN A 339 10.87 -2.35 -6.15
C ASN A 339 10.58 -1.41 -4.96
N VAL A 340 10.17 -0.16 -5.24
CA VAL A 340 9.75 0.80 -4.21
C VAL A 340 8.39 0.42 -3.63
N THR A 341 7.41 0.07 -4.45
CA THR A 341 6.07 -0.30 -3.94
C THR A 341 6.13 -1.58 -3.11
N ASP A 342 6.91 -2.57 -3.53
CA ASP A 342 7.09 -3.82 -2.78
C ASP A 342 7.79 -3.56 -1.43
N TYR A 343 8.80 -2.70 -1.41
CA TYR A 343 9.46 -2.27 -0.17
C TYR A 343 8.49 -1.52 0.77
N LEU A 344 7.70 -0.58 0.24
CA LEU A 344 6.71 0.15 1.04
C LEU A 344 5.65 -0.81 1.62
N ALA A 345 5.15 -1.76 0.83
CA ALA A 345 4.22 -2.78 1.32
C ALA A 345 4.82 -3.63 2.46
N PHE A 346 6.07 -4.05 2.28
CA PHE A 346 6.82 -4.78 3.30
C PHE A 346 6.96 -3.97 4.59
N HIS A 347 7.37 -2.70 4.48
CA HIS A 347 7.62 -1.85 5.64
C HIS A 347 6.33 -1.46 6.36
N ILE A 348 5.24 -1.21 5.63
CA ILE A 348 3.90 -1.04 6.22
C ILE A 348 3.51 -2.27 7.04
N ASN A 349 3.76 -3.47 6.51
CA ASN A 349 3.47 -4.71 7.23
C ASN A 349 4.33 -4.86 8.50
N GLU A 350 5.60 -4.42 8.49
CA GLU A 350 6.42 -4.39 9.71
C GLU A 350 5.79 -3.51 10.79
N LEU A 351 5.35 -2.29 10.43
CA LEU A 351 4.66 -1.38 11.35
C LEU A 351 3.36 -2.01 11.90
N GLN A 352 2.62 -2.73 11.06
CA GLN A 352 1.39 -3.42 11.47
C GLN A 352 1.65 -4.58 12.44
N LEU A 353 2.69 -5.39 12.20
CA LEU A 353 3.05 -6.51 13.07
C LEU A 353 3.50 -6.05 14.46
N LEU A 354 4.14 -4.88 14.54
CA LEU A 354 4.56 -4.28 15.83
C LEU A 354 3.48 -3.46 16.51
N ASP A 355 2.31 -3.33 15.89
CA ASP A 355 1.31 -2.39 16.36
C ASP A 355 1.85 -0.94 16.45
N ALA A 356 2.83 -0.59 15.63
CA ALA A 356 3.49 0.71 15.67
C ALA A 356 2.54 1.85 15.24
N GLY A 357 2.61 2.97 15.95
CA GLY A 357 2.02 4.23 15.51
C GLY A 357 2.88 4.95 14.47
N ALA A 358 2.41 6.09 13.98
CA ALA A 358 3.22 7.02 13.20
C ALA A 358 3.62 8.21 14.05
N ARG A 359 4.73 8.88 13.68
CA ARG A 359 5.04 10.21 14.22
C ARG A 359 3.97 11.18 13.74
N THR A 360 3.46 12.04 14.62
CA THR A 360 2.43 13.04 14.28
C THR A 360 2.73 14.37 14.97
N THR A 361 2.28 15.47 14.36
CA THR A 361 2.38 16.82 14.92
C THR A 361 1.10 17.58 14.64
N ASP A 362 0.87 18.68 15.35
CA ASP A 362 -0.24 19.59 15.07
C ASP A 362 -0.05 20.26 13.69
N VAL A 363 -1.07 20.17 12.84
CA VAL A 363 -1.05 20.70 11.47
C VAL A 363 -1.24 22.21 11.46
N GLU A 364 -2.02 22.77 12.38
CA GLU A 364 -2.29 24.20 12.46
C GLU A 364 -1.06 24.96 12.95
N GLU A 365 -0.31 24.42 13.91
CA GLU A 365 1.00 24.98 14.30
C GLU A 365 1.98 25.00 13.11
N ALA A 366 1.96 23.96 12.27
CA ALA A 366 2.78 23.90 11.07
C ALA A 366 2.35 24.91 9.99
N ARG A 367 1.03 25.20 9.88
CA ARG A 367 0.53 26.29 9.02
C ARG A 367 1.01 27.64 9.52
N LEU A 368 0.89 27.91 10.82
CA LEU A 368 1.29 29.18 11.44
C LEU A 368 2.80 29.43 11.34
N SER A 369 3.62 28.38 11.48
CA SER A 369 5.08 28.46 11.33
C SER A 369 5.57 28.47 9.88
N GLY A 370 4.67 28.30 8.90
CA GLY A 370 5.00 28.29 7.48
C GLY A 370 5.62 26.99 6.95
N ARG A 371 5.69 25.93 7.78
CA ARG A 371 6.14 24.59 7.36
C ARG A 371 5.11 23.86 6.50
N LEU A 372 3.84 24.26 6.59
CA LEU A 372 2.77 23.86 5.69
C LEU A 372 2.27 25.10 4.93
N LYS A 373 2.36 25.07 3.59
CA LYS A 373 1.88 26.16 2.72
C LYS A 373 0.81 25.65 1.77
N GLY A 374 -0.31 26.37 1.72
CA GLY A 374 -1.42 26.08 0.81
C GLY A 374 -1.12 26.50 -0.64
N PHE A 375 -1.62 25.76 -1.62
CA PHE A 375 -1.59 26.14 -3.03
C PHE A 375 -2.86 25.72 -3.78
N ASP A 376 -3.17 26.38 -4.89
CA ASP A 376 -4.18 25.95 -5.86
C ASP A 376 -3.53 26.04 -7.26
N PRO A 377 -3.28 24.91 -7.94
CA PRO A 377 -2.55 24.95 -9.19
C PRO A 377 -3.47 25.20 -10.40
N LEU A 378 -4.76 25.51 -10.25
CA LEU A 378 -5.68 25.58 -11.39
C LEU A 378 -5.21 26.56 -12.47
N ASP A 379 -4.97 27.82 -12.11
CA ASP A 379 -4.61 28.84 -13.09
C ASP A 379 -3.22 28.58 -13.69
N ASP A 380 -2.25 28.24 -12.84
CA ASP A 380 -0.88 27.93 -13.27
C ASP A 380 -0.84 26.72 -14.21
N TYR A 381 -1.60 25.67 -13.89
CA TYR A 381 -1.68 24.47 -14.72
C TYR A 381 -2.38 24.73 -16.06
N VAL A 382 -3.44 25.54 -16.07
CA VAL A 382 -4.12 25.93 -17.32
C VAL A 382 -3.21 26.76 -18.21
N ASN A 383 -2.49 27.73 -17.64
CA ASN A 383 -1.51 28.52 -18.38
C ASN A 383 -0.38 27.65 -18.92
N TRP A 384 0.13 26.73 -18.10
CA TRP A 384 1.14 25.77 -18.52
C TRP A 384 0.69 24.86 -19.67
N ILE A 385 -0.57 24.41 -19.67
CA ILE A 385 -1.13 23.66 -20.81
C ILE A 385 -1.16 24.51 -22.09
N LYS A 386 -1.57 25.78 -21.96
CA LYS A 386 -1.64 26.73 -23.08
C LYS A 386 -0.26 27.01 -23.67
N ASP A 387 0.76 27.05 -22.82
CA ASP A 387 2.16 27.30 -23.21
C ASP A 387 2.90 26.03 -23.67
N ASN A 388 2.22 24.87 -23.76
CA ASN A 388 2.82 23.68 -24.33
C ASN A 388 3.31 23.93 -25.76
N GLY A 389 4.51 23.43 -26.08
CA GLY A 389 5.15 23.65 -27.37
C GLY A 389 5.77 25.04 -27.57
N ASN A 390 5.58 25.98 -26.63
CA ASN A 390 6.27 27.27 -26.62
C ASN A 390 7.59 27.17 -25.84
N GLY A 391 8.66 26.79 -26.51
CA GLY A 391 9.99 26.68 -25.90
C GLY A 391 10.21 25.42 -25.05
N ASN A 392 9.29 24.46 -25.10
CA ASN A 392 9.43 23.13 -24.49
C ASN A 392 9.12 22.01 -25.50
N ALA A 393 9.50 20.77 -25.18
CA ALA A 393 9.32 19.61 -26.06
C ALA A 393 7.90 19.00 -26.03
N ARG A 394 6.91 19.69 -25.46
CA ARG A 394 5.53 19.19 -25.37
C ARG A 394 4.75 19.49 -26.64
N ILE A 395 3.67 18.74 -26.84
CA ILE A 395 2.77 18.89 -27.98
C ILE A 395 2.02 20.23 -27.83
N PRO A 396 2.17 21.19 -28.78
CA PRO A 396 1.42 22.42 -28.75
C PRO A 396 -0.08 22.18 -28.82
N VAL A 397 -0.84 22.96 -28.05
CA VAL A 397 -2.31 22.97 -28.13
C VAL A 397 -2.73 24.14 -29.01
N ASP A 398 -3.33 23.83 -30.15
CA ASP A 398 -3.79 24.84 -31.11
C ASP A 398 -5.23 25.27 -30.77
N PHE A 399 -5.35 26.31 -29.95
CA PHE A 399 -6.63 26.85 -29.50
C PHE A 399 -7.46 27.43 -30.65
N ASP A 400 -6.83 27.94 -31.71
CA ASP A 400 -7.53 28.48 -32.87
C ASP A 400 -8.18 27.35 -33.68
N ARG A 401 -7.43 26.27 -33.92
CA ARG A 401 -7.96 25.07 -34.58
C ARG A 401 -9.05 24.39 -33.76
N ILE A 402 -8.93 24.35 -32.43
CA ILE A 402 -9.98 23.84 -31.55
C ILE A 402 -11.24 24.71 -31.68
N ARG A 403 -11.11 26.03 -31.61
CA ARG A 403 -12.23 26.97 -31.75
C ARG A 403 -12.93 26.82 -33.09
N ASP A 404 -12.17 26.73 -34.18
CA ASP A 404 -12.70 26.53 -35.53
C ASP A 404 -13.46 25.21 -35.65
N PHE A 405 -12.90 24.11 -35.11
CA PHE A 405 -13.53 22.80 -35.13
C PHE A 405 -14.88 22.79 -34.39
N PHE A 406 -14.99 23.53 -33.27
CA PHE A 406 -16.21 23.61 -32.46
C PHE A 406 -17.13 24.80 -32.82
N SER A 407 -16.83 25.57 -33.88
CA SER A 407 -17.58 26.76 -34.27
C SER A 407 -19.09 26.51 -34.46
N ASP A 408 -19.47 25.33 -34.95
CA ASP A 408 -20.85 24.89 -35.18
C ASP A 408 -21.32 23.80 -34.17
N LYS A 409 -20.50 23.43 -33.19
CA LYS A 409 -20.78 22.35 -32.23
C LYS A 409 -21.01 22.89 -30.80
N MET A 410 -21.57 22.03 -29.95
CA MET A 410 -21.65 22.23 -28.50
C MET A 410 -20.87 21.11 -27.81
N LEU A 411 -19.96 21.47 -26.91
CA LEU A 411 -19.24 20.50 -26.08
C LEU A 411 -20.04 20.19 -24.81
N VAL A 412 -20.24 18.91 -24.50
CA VAL A 412 -20.78 18.49 -23.20
C VAL A 412 -19.61 17.95 -22.38
N ILE A 413 -19.39 18.52 -21.20
CA ILE A 413 -18.34 18.10 -20.27
C ILE A 413 -19.02 17.48 -19.05
N ASP A 414 -18.79 16.20 -18.83
CA ASP A 414 -19.12 15.57 -17.55
C ASP A 414 -17.88 15.60 -16.65
N GLU A 415 -17.99 16.27 -15.51
CA GLU A 415 -16.89 16.36 -14.53
C GLU A 415 -16.94 15.21 -13.49
N PHE A 416 -17.96 14.35 -13.54
CA PHE A 416 -18.14 13.15 -12.70
C PHE A 416 -18.08 13.42 -11.20
N HIS A 417 -18.37 14.65 -10.77
CA HIS A 417 -18.08 15.14 -9.42
C HIS A 417 -16.61 14.95 -8.99
N GLY A 418 -15.68 14.73 -9.92
CA GLY A 418 -14.29 14.43 -9.67
C GLY A 418 -13.43 15.66 -9.37
N SER A 419 -12.14 15.43 -9.12
CA SER A 419 -11.18 16.49 -8.84
C SER A 419 -10.74 17.28 -10.08
N GLY A 420 -11.05 16.77 -11.28
CA GLY A 420 -10.85 17.51 -12.53
C GLY A 420 -11.81 18.68 -12.73
N ARG A 421 -12.76 18.88 -11.80
CA ARG A 421 -13.72 19.98 -11.85
C ARG A 421 -13.06 21.33 -12.09
N GLY A 422 -13.64 22.13 -12.98
CA GLY A 422 -13.13 23.46 -13.31
C GLY A 422 -11.97 23.48 -14.30
N TYR A 423 -11.19 22.40 -14.46
CA TYR A 423 -10.01 22.43 -15.34
C TYR A 423 -10.38 22.40 -16.83
N MET A 424 -11.22 21.45 -17.23
CA MET A 424 -11.63 21.32 -18.64
C MET A 424 -12.54 22.48 -19.08
N THR A 425 -13.44 22.92 -18.20
CA THR A 425 -14.32 24.07 -18.44
C THR A 425 -13.53 25.38 -18.55
N ARG A 426 -12.45 25.56 -17.77
CA ARG A 426 -11.51 26.69 -17.92
C ARG A 426 -10.82 26.67 -19.28
N LEU A 427 -10.27 25.52 -19.71
CA LEU A 427 -9.62 25.37 -21.02
C LEU A 427 -10.57 25.59 -22.19
N ALA A 428 -11.78 25.00 -22.14
CA ALA A 428 -12.80 25.18 -23.17
C ALA A 428 -13.25 26.65 -23.28
N GLY A 429 -13.40 27.33 -22.13
CA GLY A 429 -13.72 28.76 -22.08
C GLY A 429 -12.62 29.64 -22.68
N GLU A 430 -11.34 29.37 -22.35
CA GLU A 430 -10.18 30.05 -22.93
C GLU A 430 -10.08 29.84 -24.46
N ALA A 431 -10.51 28.68 -24.95
CA ALA A 431 -10.60 28.39 -26.39
C ALA A 431 -11.78 29.08 -27.08
N GLY A 432 -12.71 29.71 -26.35
CA GLY A 432 -13.93 30.27 -26.92
C GLY A 432 -14.92 29.21 -27.42
N VAL A 433 -14.82 27.97 -26.90
CA VAL A 433 -15.72 26.87 -27.25
C VAL A 433 -17.01 26.98 -26.43
N ARG A 434 -18.17 26.86 -27.09
CA ARG A 434 -19.45 26.75 -26.41
C ARG A 434 -19.54 25.39 -25.71
N TYR A 435 -19.76 25.39 -24.41
CA TYR A 435 -19.92 24.15 -23.64
C TYR A 435 -21.09 24.22 -22.66
N THR A 436 -21.60 23.04 -22.31
CA THR A 436 -22.41 22.83 -21.10
C THR A 436 -21.68 21.80 -20.22
N VAL A 437 -21.89 21.91 -18.91
CA VAL A 437 -21.25 21.03 -17.92
C VAL A 437 -22.31 20.29 -17.11
N ILE A 438 -22.05 19.03 -16.79
CA ILE A 438 -22.83 18.21 -15.87
C ILE A 438 -21.93 17.66 -14.77
N HIS A 439 -22.52 17.34 -13.62
CA HIS A 439 -21.83 16.84 -12.43
C HIS A 439 -20.63 17.70 -11.97
N ALA A 440 -20.73 19.03 -12.12
CA ALA A 440 -19.65 19.97 -11.83
C ALA A 440 -19.45 20.29 -10.33
N GLN A 441 -20.37 19.89 -9.45
CA GLN A 441 -20.36 20.16 -8.01
C GLN A 441 -19.68 19.05 -7.19
N ARG A 442 -19.16 19.36 -5.99
CA ARG A 442 -18.52 18.37 -5.11
C ARG A 442 -19.63 17.57 -4.51
N ASP A 443 -19.72 16.32 -4.93
CA ASP A 443 -20.69 15.38 -4.42
C ASP A 443 -20.00 14.06 -4.08
N PRO A 444 -19.66 13.84 -2.79
CA PRO A 444 -19.07 12.59 -2.34
C PRO A 444 -19.93 11.36 -2.59
N GLU A 445 -21.26 11.52 -2.75
CA GLU A 445 -22.19 10.42 -3.01
C GLU A 445 -22.33 10.11 -4.50
N LEU A 446 -21.71 10.91 -5.36
CA LEU A 446 -21.79 10.80 -6.81
C LEU A 446 -23.24 10.78 -7.33
N THR A 447 -24.12 11.67 -6.83
CA THR A 447 -25.55 11.65 -7.18
C THR A 447 -25.77 11.70 -8.69
N GLY A 448 -26.45 10.68 -9.23
CA GLY A 448 -26.68 10.54 -10.67
C GLY A 448 -25.67 9.63 -11.38
N LEU A 449 -24.64 9.15 -10.68
CA LEU A 449 -23.59 8.27 -11.21
C LEU A 449 -23.42 7.04 -10.31
N ALA A 450 -23.12 5.89 -10.91
CA ALA A 450 -22.72 4.71 -10.14
C ALA A 450 -21.23 4.77 -9.72
N TYR A 451 -20.40 5.33 -10.60
CA TYR A 451 -18.95 5.47 -10.42
C TYR A 451 -18.47 6.76 -11.07
N ALA A 452 -17.42 7.36 -10.50
CA ALA A 452 -16.63 8.39 -11.19
C ALA A 452 -15.66 7.71 -12.18
N ASN A 453 -16.23 6.99 -13.16
CA ASN A 453 -15.49 6.23 -14.15
C ASN A 453 -15.99 6.55 -15.58
N PRO A 454 -15.17 7.17 -16.44
CA PRO A 454 -15.55 7.52 -17.79
C PRO A 454 -15.38 6.34 -18.79
N GLU A 455 -15.62 5.10 -18.35
CA GLU A 455 -15.52 3.89 -19.18
C GLU A 455 -16.88 3.20 -19.29
N GLU A 456 -17.25 2.67 -20.47
CA GLU A 456 -18.46 1.85 -20.59
C GLU A 456 -18.37 0.60 -19.68
N PRO A 457 -19.46 0.20 -18.98
CA PRO A 457 -20.84 0.70 -19.07
C PRO A 457 -21.20 1.75 -18.02
N PHE A 458 -20.22 2.48 -17.46
CA PHE A 458 -20.42 3.43 -16.35
C PHE A 458 -20.68 4.87 -16.79
N ILE A 459 -20.61 5.15 -18.10
CA ILE A 459 -20.90 6.45 -18.75
C ILE A 459 -22.37 6.52 -19.18
#